data_AF-A0A5B6ZM86-F1
#
_entry.id   AF-A0A5B6ZM86-F1
#
_cell.length_a   1.000
_cell.length_b   1.000
_cell.length_c   1.000
_cell.angle_alpha   90.00
_cell.angle_beta   90.00
_cell.angle_gamma   90.00
#
_symmetry.space_group_name_H-M   'P 1'
#
loop_
_entity.id
_entity.type
_entity.pdbx_description
1 polymer ?
#
loop_
_entity_poly.entity_id
_entity_poly.type
_entity_poly.pdbx_seq_one_letter_code
_entity_poly.pdbx_strand_id
1 'polypeptide(L)'
;AAGINPQRILPVMLDVGTNNQKLLEDPLYLGLRQPRLEGEEYLSIVDEFMEAVSARWPKAIVQFEDFQMKWAFETLQRYRRRFCMFNDDIQGTAGVALAG
;
A
#
# COMPACT_ATOMS: atom_id res chain seq x y z
N ALA A 1 -15.54 -4.09 -13.32
CA ALA A 1 -14.30 -4.88 -13.21
C ALA A 1 -13.78 -5.19 -14.61
N ALA A 2 -12.52 -4.84 -14.91
CA ALA A 2 -11.94 -4.84 -16.26
C ALA A 2 -11.55 -6.23 -16.81
N GLY A 3 -12.19 -7.31 -16.35
CA GLY A 3 -11.92 -8.67 -16.86
C GLY A 3 -10.58 -9.28 -16.41
N ILE A 4 -9.98 -8.78 -15.32
CA ILE A 4 -8.74 -9.35 -14.76
C ILE A 4 -9.03 -10.74 -14.17
N ASN A 5 -8.24 -11.75 -14.53
CA ASN A 5 -8.36 -13.10 -13.98
C ASN A 5 -8.10 -13.08 -12.46
N PRO A 6 -9.06 -13.48 -11.60
CA PRO A 6 -8.91 -13.47 -10.15
C PRO A 6 -7.72 -14.30 -9.63
N GLN A 7 -7.33 -15.36 -10.33
CA GLN A 7 -6.18 -16.19 -9.97
C GLN A 7 -4.82 -15.47 -10.17
N ARG A 8 -4.82 -14.29 -10.79
CA ARG A 8 -3.64 -13.45 -11.00
C ARG A 8 -3.63 -12.20 -10.11
N ILE A 9 -4.51 -12.15 -9.11
CA ILE A 9 -4.62 -11.06 -8.16
C ILE A 9 -4.16 -11.57 -6.80
N LEU A 10 -3.35 -10.76 -6.11
CA LEU A 10 -2.90 -11.05 -4.76
C LEU A 10 -3.18 -9.82 -3.87
N PRO A 11 -4.22 -9.85 -3.01
CA PRO A 11 -4.43 -8.81 -2.02
C PRO A 11 -3.36 -8.93 -0.91
N VAL A 12 -2.81 -7.79 -0.50
CA VAL A 12 -1.77 -7.72 0.54
C VAL A 12 -2.12 -6.62 1.53
N MET A 13 -1.95 -6.90 2.82
CA MET A 13 -2.02 -5.91 3.91
C MET A 13 -0.65 -5.84 4.58
N LEU A 14 -0.08 -4.63 4.66
CA LEU A 14 1.13 -4.38 5.44
C LEU A 14 0.74 -3.96 6.85
N ASP A 15 0.78 -4.91 7.78
CA ASP A 15 0.56 -4.60 9.20
C ASP A 15 1.86 -4.07 9.83
N VAL A 16 1.90 -2.76 10.01
CA VAL A 16 2.99 -2.03 10.66
C VAL A 16 2.54 -1.43 12.01
N GLY A 17 1.48 -1.98 12.59
CA GLY A 17 0.83 -1.43 13.78
C GLY A 17 -0.27 -0.41 13.48
N THR A 18 -0.95 0.02 14.53
CA THR A 18 -2.11 0.91 14.47
C THR A 18 -2.10 1.92 15.60
N ASN A 19 -2.56 3.15 15.30
CA ASN A 19 -2.76 4.19 16.31
C ASN A 19 -4.23 4.25 16.79
N ASN A 20 -5.06 3.30 16.37
CA ASN A 20 -6.45 3.22 16.82
C ASN A 20 -6.51 2.52 18.19
N GLN A 21 -6.66 3.34 19.24
CA GLN A 21 -6.68 2.86 20.62
C GLN A 21 -7.72 1.76 20.88
N LYS A 22 -8.90 1.85 20.24
CA LYS A 22 -9.94 0.82 20.40
C LYS A 22 -9.49 -0.56 19.91
N LEU A 23 -8.70 -0.61 18.83
CA LEU A 23 -8.15 -1.87 18.31
C LEU A 23 -7.01 -2.40 19.18
N LEU A 24 -6.18 -1.50 19.72
CA LEU A 24 -5.10 -1.88 20.63
C LEU A 24 -5.64 -2.51 21.93
N GLU A 25 -6.76 -1.98 22.43
CA GLU A 25 -7.44 -2.44 23.64
C GLU A 25 -8.34 -3.66 23.41
N ASP A 26 -8.75 -3.93 22.17
CA ASP A 26 -9.65 -5.04 21.85
C ASP A 26 -8.92 -6.39 21.99
N PRO A 27 -9.30 -7.28 22.94
CA PRO A 27 -8.66 -8.59 23.11
C PRO A 27 -8.83 -9.53 21.90
N LEU A 28 -9.76 -9.23 20.99
CA LEU A 28 -9.99 -10.01 19.77
C LEU A 28 -9.23 -9.48 18.54
N TYR A 29 -8.54 -8.33 18.66
CA TYR A 29 -7.72 -7.81 17.57
C TYR A 29 -6.54 -8.76 17.26
N LEU A 30 -6.48 -9.19 15.99
CA LEU A 30 -5.50 -10.15 15.47
C LEU A 30 -4.25 -9.49 14.91
N GLY A 31 -4.28 -8.17 14.67
CA GLY A 31 -3.13 -7.43 14.14
C GLY A 31 -2.10 -7.09 15.21
N LEU A 32 -1.04 -6.40 14.79
CA LEU A 32 0.04 -5.98 15.67
C LEU A 32 -0.47 -4.98 16.72
N ARG A 33 -0.31 -5.34 18.00
CA ARG A 33 -0.68 -4.51 19.16
C ARG A 33 0.41 -3.52 19.52
N GLN A 34 0.79 -2.69 18.57
CA GLN A 34 1.75 -1.61 18.76
C GLN A 34 1.34 -0.37 17.98
N PRO A 35 1.79 0.83 18.40
CA PRO A 35 1.67 2.03 17.61
C PRO A 35 2.27 1.83 16.21
N ARG A 36 1.72 2.55 15.24
CA ARG A 36 2.16 2.48 13.85
C ARG A 36 3.63 2.92 13.73
N LEU A 37 4.42 2.18 12.97
CA LEU A 37 5.78 2.60 12.59
C LEU A 37 5.75 3.93 11.84
N GLU A 38 6.82 4.70 11.99
CA GLU A 38 7.01 6.03 11.40
C GLU A 38 8.42 6.14 10.79
N GLY A 39 8.62 7.14 9.93
CA GLY A 39 9.93 7.42 9.34
C GLY A 39 10.53 6.25 8.54
N GLU A 40 11.83 6.03 8.70
CA GLU A 40 12.59 5.02 7.95
C GLU A 40 12.18 3.58 8.27
N GLU A 41 11.71 3.29 9.49
CA GLU A 41 11.24 1.95 9.85
C GLU A 41 9.97 1.57 9.07
N TYR A 42 9.09 2.54 8.85
CA TYR A 42 7.93 2.35 7.98
C TYR A 42 8.35 2.13 6.52
N LEU A 43 9.23 3.01 6.02
CA LEU A 43 9.66 2.99 4.62
C LEU A 43 10.47 1.75 4.26
N SER A 44 11.29 1.23 5.18
CA SER A 44 12.12 0.04 4.93
C SER A 44 11.26 -1.21 4.69
N ILE A 45 10.14 -1.35 5.41
CA ILE A 45 9.18 -2.44 5.18
C ILE A 45 8.54 -2.33 3.80
N VAL A 46 8.16 -1.11 3.39
CA VAL A 46 7.56 -0.89 2.07
C VAL A 46 8.59 -1.10 0.95
N ASP A 47 9.83 -0.66 1.15
CA ASP A 47 10.93 -0.91 0.22
C ASP A 47 11.15 -2.41 0.02
N GLU A 48 11.30 -3.16 1.12
CA GLU A 48 11.50 -4.61 1.08
C GLU A 48 10.35 -5.30 0.35
N PHE A 49 9.11 -4.91 0.63
CA PHE A 49 7.93 -5.43 -0.06
C PHE A 49 8.01 -5.18 -1.58
N MET A 50 8.31 -3.95 -2.01
CA MET A 50 8.37 -3.60 -3.43
C MET A 50 9.47 -4.37 -4.16
N GLU A 51 10.65 -4.50 -3.55
CA GLU A 51 11.75 -5.30 -4.10
C GLU A 51 11.40 -6.78 -4.17
N ALA A 52 10.79 -7.35 -3.12
CA ALA A 52 10.39 -8.75 -3.09
C ALA A 52 9.33 -9.09 -4.16
N VAL A 53 8.33 -8.22 -4.33
CA VAL A 53 7.30 -8.37 -5.38
C VAL A 53 7.94 -8.29 -6.76
N SER A 54 8.82 -7.30 -7.00
CA SER A 54 9.47 -7.14 -8.29
C SER A 54 10.40 -8.30 -8.62
N ALA A 55 11.15 -8.82 -7.64
CA ALA A 55 12.01 -9.98 -7.80
C ALA A 55 11.21 -11.25 -8.14
N ARG A 56 10.06 -11.45 -7.48
CA ARG A 56 9.22 -12.64 -7.68
C ARG A 56 8.35 -12.57 -8.94
N TRP A 57 7.81 -11.38 -9.24
CA TRP A 57 6.91 -11.09 -10.36
C TRP A 57 7.28 -9.76 -11.02
N PRO A 58 8.30 -9.74 -11.90
CA PRO A 58 8.82 -8.49 -12.49
C PRO A 58 7.83 -7.67 -13.31
N LYS A 59 6.71 -8.26 -13.72
CA LYS A 59 5.65 -7.63 -14.53
C LYS A 59 4.36 -7.38 -13.75
N ALA A 60 4.36 -7.61 -12.44
CA ALA A 60 3.21 -7.30 -11.61
C ALA A 60 2.94 -5.80 -11.62
N ILE A 61 1.65 -5.44 -11.65
CA ILE A 61 1.20 -4.08 -11.41
C ILE A 61 0.88 -3.99 -9.94
N VAL A 62 1.49 -3.05 -9.23
CA VAL A 62 1.24 -2.82 -7.81
C VAL A 62 0.34 -1.58 -7.66
N GLN A 63 -0.86 -1.79 -7.14
CA GLN A 63 -1.77 -0.71 -6.76
C GLN A 63 -1.62 -0.46 -5.26
N PHE A 64 -1.33 0.79 -4.89
CA PHE A 64 -1.43 1.25 -3.50
C PHE A 64 -2.80 1.89 -3.28
N GLU A 65 -3.38 1.59 -2.11
CA GLU A 65 -4.74 1.95 -1.73
C GLU A 65 -4.77 2.32 -0.23
N ASP A 66 -5.56 3.32 0.15
CA ASP A 66 -5.86 3.69 1.53
C ASP A 66 -4.62 4.04 2.38
N PHE A 67 -3.55 4.54 1.76
CA PHE A 67 -2.40 5.06 2.49
C PHE A 67 -2.72 6.45 3.07
N GLN A 68 -2.22 6.74 4.28
CA GLN A 68 -2.28 8.10 4.81
C GLN A 68 -1.60 9.06 3.81
N MET A 69 -2.20 10.22 3.57
CA MET A 69 -1.79 11.16 2.51
C MET A 69 -0.28 11.39 2.44
N LYS A 70 0.39 11.60 3.59
CA LYS A 70 1.86 11.79 3.62
C LYS A 70 2.60 10.61 2.98
N TRP A 71 2.21 9.39 3.29
CA TRP A 71 2.84 8.17 2.79
C TRP A 71 2.41 7.85 1.37
N ALA A 72 1.17 8.14 0.99
CA ALA A 72 0.69 7.97 -0.37
C ALA A 72 1.55 8.78 -1.36
N PHE A 73 1.82 10.06 -1.05
CA PHE A 73 2.70 10.89 -1.89
C PHE A 73 4.16 10.45 -1.84
N GLU A 74 4.71 10.21 -0.65
CA GLU A 74 6.12 9.83 -0.47
C GLU A 74 6.44 8.54 -1.23
N THR A 75 5.65 7.48 -1.03
CA THR A 75 5.84 6.18 -1.67
C THR A 75 5.62 6.26 -3.18
N LEU A 76 4.60 7.00 -3.65
CA LEU A 76 4.38 7.19 -5.08
C LEU A 76 5.57 7.87 -5.75
N GLN A 77 6.13 8.93 -5.16
CA GLN A 77 7.32 9.60 -5.70
C GLN A 77 8.55 8.67 -5.71
N ARG A 78 8.73 7.90 -4.64
CA ARG A 78 9.85 6.97 -4.46
C ARG A 78 9.84 5.81 -5.48
N TYR A 79 8.68 5.26 -5.81
CA TYR A 79 8.58 3.98 -6.54
C TYR A 79 8.13 4.08 -7.99
N ARG A 80 7.34 5.09 -8.39
CA ARG A 80 6.70 5.15 -9.72
C ARG A 80 7.64 5.13 -10.93
N ARG A 81 8.93 5.47 -10.73
CA ARG A 81 9.96 5.46 -11.79
C ARG A 81 10.73 4.15 -11.86
N ARG A 82 10.62 3.32 -10.82
CA ARG A 82 11.38 2.08 -10.64
C ARG A 82 10.50 0.84 -10.84
N PHE A 83 9.24 0.92 -10.42
CA PHE A 83 8.29 -0.19 -10.45
C PHE A 83 7.04 0.16 -11.27
N CYS A 84 6.40 -0.86 -11.84
CA CYS A 84 5.09 -0.72 -12.46
C CYS A 84 4.03 -0.61 -11.35
N MET A 85 3.78 0.61 -10.89
CA MET A 85 2.89 0.89 -9.76
C MET A 85 2.11 2.19 -9.95
N PHE A 86 0.95 2.28 -9.30
CA PHE A 86 0.17 3.51 -9.17
C PHE A 86 -0.53 3.56 -7.80
N ASN A 87 -0.99 4.74 -7.40
CA ASN A 87 -1.84 4.91 -6.21
C ASN A 87 -3.22 5.39 -6.66
N ASP A 88 -4.29 4.67 -6.31
CA ASP A 88 -5.64 4.96 -6.81
C ASP A 88 -6.25 6.20 -6.15
N ASP A 89 -6.00 6.40 -4.85
CA ASP A 89 -6.46 7.57 -4.11
C ASP A 89 -6.02 8.89 -4.76
N ILE A 90 -4.78 8.93 -5.27
CA ILE A 90 -4.19 10.10 -5.92
C ILE A 90 -4.51 10.11 -7.42
N GLN A 91 -4.18 9.04 -8.14
CA GLN A 91 -4.18 9.04 -9.60
C GLN A 91 -5.52 8.58 -10.19
N GLY A 92 -6.18 7.62 -9.55
CA GLY A 92 -7.49 7.12 -9.95
C GLY A 92 -8.57 8.18 -9.73
N THR A 93 -8.64 8.73 -8.51
CA THR A 93 -9.58 9.81 -8.17
C THR A 93 -9.39 11.05 -9.04
N ALA A 94 -8.14 11.49 -9.27
CA ALA A 94 -7.86 12.62 -10.14
C ALA A 94 -8.28 12.36 -11.60
N GLY A 95 -8.10 11.13 -12.08
CA GLY A 95 -8.52 10.73 -13.42
C GLY A 95 -10.03 10.85 -13.63
N VAL A 96 -10.82 10.42 -12.64
CA VAL A 96 -12.29 10.56 -12.68
C VAL A 96 -12.70 12.03 -12.58
N ALA A 97 -12.08 12.80 -11.67
CA ALA A 97 -12.42 14.20 -11.46
C ALA A 97 -12.13 15.08 -12.68
N LEU A 98 -11.07 14.79 -13.45
CA LEU A 98 -10.77 15.52 -14.70
C LEU A 98 -11.74 15.19 -15.83
N ALA A 99 -12.28 13.96 -15.84
CA ALA A 99 -13.16 13.50 -16.90
C ALA A 99 -14.61 13.97 -16.76
N GLY A 100 -15.03 14.36 -15.54
CA GLY A 100 -16.35 14.91 -15.23
C GLY A 100 -16.42 16.41 -15.46
#